data_AF-A0A094NIN0-F1
#
_entry.id   AF-A0A094NIN0-F1
#
_cell.length_a   1.000
_cell.length_b   1.000
_cell.length_c   1.000
_cell.angle_alpha   90.00
_cell.angle_beta   90.00
_cell.angle_gamma   90.00
#
_symmetry.space_group_name_H-M   'P 1'
#
loop_
_entity.id
_entity.type
_entity.pdbx_description
1 polymer ?
#
loop_
_entity_poly.entity_id
_entity_poly.type
_entity_poly.pdbx_seq_one_letter_code
_entity_poly.pdbx_strand_id
1 'polypeptide(L)'
;GGWVLLQNCHLGLDFMEELLETLLTAEIEDKKFRVWITTEPHPKFPITLLQIAIKFTNEPPQGVRASLKRTFSGINQNLLDVSNMPMWKPLLYTVAFLHSTVQERRKFGPLGWNIPYEFNSADFTASVQFIQNHLDECDIKKGISWSTVRYMIGEVQYGGRVTDDFDKRLLNCFARVWFNEKMFDSSFSFYTGYKIPVCKTLEQYFEYIQSLPAMDSPKVFGLHPNADITYQSNTAADVLDTITNIQPKESGAGSGETRETIVYRLAEDMLEKLPPDYIPHEASSRLIKMGQLNSMNIFLRQEIDRMQKVITVVRNSLNDLKLAIEGTIVMSEASKNALDNMYNARIPQVWKRISWDSSTLGFWFTELLERNSQFSTWIYEGRPNVFWMTGFFNPQGFLTAMRQEATRAHKGWALDSVTIHNEVLKQNKEEIKAPPSEGVYIYGLYLEGAGWDRRNSKLIESTPKILFVQLPVLHMFAVNTT
;
A
#
# COMPACT_ATOMS: atom_id res chain seq x y z
N GLY A 1 -20.07 39.36 17.07
CA GLY A 1 -19.75 38.29 16.11
C GLY A 1 -18.34 38.45 15.57
N GLY A 2 -17.71 37.32 15.28
CA GLY A 2 -16.31 37.20 14.87
C GLY A 2 -16.06 35.81 14.26
N TRP A 3 -14.78 35.48 14.04
CA TRP A 3 -14.37 34.22 13.41
C TRP A 3 -13.75 33.34 14.49
N VAL A 4 -14.35 32.17 14.72
CA VAL A 4 -13.82 31.15 15.61
C VAL A 4 -13.12 30.10 14.76
N LEU A 5 -11.82 29.91 14.96
CA LEU A 5 -11.04 28.86 14.29
C LEU A 5 -10.78 27.73 15.27
N LEU A 6 -11.31 26.55 14.97
CA LEU A 6 -11.08 25.31 15.68
C LEU A 6 -10.14 24.44 14.85
N GLN A 7 -8.98 24.11 15.43
CA GLN A 7 -7.95 23.32 14.75
C GLN A 7 -7.94 21.87 15.23
N ASN A 8 -7.53 20.95 14.34
CA ASN A 8 -7.35 19.53 14.62
C ASN A 8 -8.59 18.82 15.20
N CYS A 9 -9.78 19.17 14.71
CA CYS A 9 -11.05 18.69 15.30
C CYS A 9 -11.31 17.19 15.14
N HIS A 10 -10.58 16.50 14.27
CA HIS A 10 -10.61 15.04 14.17
C HIS A 10 -10.15 14.35 15.47
N LEU A 11 -9.41 15.04 16.34
CA LEU A 11 -8.95 14.54 17.64
C LEU A 11 -10.00 14.68 18.75
N GLY A 12 -11.05 15.50 18.55
CA GLY A 12 -12.04 15.83 19.57
C GLY A 12 -13.47 15.67 19.05
N LEU A 13 -13.88 14.43 18.79
CA LEU A 13 -15.16 14.11 18.15
C LEU A 13 -16.37 14.46 19.03
N ASP A 14 -16.29 14.16 20.33
CA ASP A 14 -17.36 14.45 21.28
C ASP A 14 -17.64 15.95 21.34
N PHE A 15 -16.58 16.76 21.31
CA PHE A 15 -16.71 18.22 21.26
C PHE A 15 -17.35 18.71 19.95
N MET A 16 -17.20 17.99 18.83
CA MET A 16 -17.90 18.33 17.58
C MET A 16 -19.40 18.05 17.66
N GLU A 17 -19.83 17.08 18.46
CA GLU A 17 -21.25 16.85 18.74
C GLU A 17 -21.82 17.97 19.61
N GLU A 18 -21.12 18.37 20.69
CA GLU A 18 -21.51 19.51 21.52
C GLU A 18 -21.55 20.82 20.72
N LEU A 19 -20.57 21.02 19.83
CA LEU A 19 -20.54 22.17 18.93
C LEU A 19 -21.75 22.18 18.00
N LEU A 20 -22.13 21.03 17.44
CA LEU A 20 -23.31 20.91 16.59
C LEU A 20 -24.58 21.29 17.37
N GLU A 21 -24.76 20.76 18.57
CA GLU A 21 -25.90 21.11 19.43
C GLU A 21 -25.94 22.60 19.74
N THR A 22 -24.78 23.18 20.09
CA THR A 22 -24.64 24.61 20.36
C THR A 22 -24.99 25.45 19.14
N LEU A 23 -24.53 25.07 17.94
CA LEU A 23 -24.82 25.79 16.70
C LEU A 23 -26.30 25.72 16.30
N LEU A 24 -27.00 24.65 16.67
CA LEU A 24 -28.43 24.46 16.37
C LEU A 24 -29.34 25.16 17.39
N THR A 25 -28.88 25.32 18.63
CA THR A 25 -29.69 25.89 19.73
C THR A 25 -29.39 27.36 20.02
N ALA A 26 -28.18 27.83 19.73
CA ALA A 26 -27.80 29.21 20.00
C ALA A 26 -28.49 30.18 19.02
N GLU A 27 -29.14 31.20 19.57
CA GLU A 27 -29.62 32.34 18.79
C GLU A 27 -28.44 33.27 18.43
N ILE A 28 -27.84 33.02 17.26
CA ILE A 28 -26.71 33.82 16.77
C ILE A 28 -27.25 35.02 15.98
N GLU A 29 -27.46 36.15 16.64
CA GLU A 29 -28.00 37.37 16.02
C GLU A 29 -27.03 38.04 15.00
N ASP A 30 -25.71 37.87 15.18
CA ASP A 30 -24.71 38.54 14.36
C ASP A 30 -24.37 37.76 13.08
N LYS A 31 -24.82 38.29 11.94
CA LYS A 31 -24.59 37.75 10.58
C LYS A 31 -23.11 37.63 10.18
N LYS A 32 -22.18 38.28 10.88
CA LYS A 32 -20.72 38.19 10.62
C LYS A 32 -20.06 37.01 11.33
N PHE A 33 -20.76 36.32 12.22
CA PHE A 33 -20.21 35.16 12.93
C PHE A 33 -19.88 34.02 11.97
N ARG A 34 -18.69 33.43 12.10
CA ARG A 34 -18.23 32.27 11.32
C ARG A 34 -17.48 31.31 12.24
N VAL A 35 -17.71 30.01 12.06
CA VAL A 35 -16.89 28.95 12.64
C VAL A 35 -16.11 28.27 11.52
N TRP A 36 -14.79 28.20 11.69
CA TRP A 36 -13.87 27.50 10.82
C TRP A 36 -13.38 26.27 11.54
N ILE A 37 -13.54 25.11 10.92
CA ILE A 37 -13.16 23.82 11.48
C ILE A 37 -12.09 23.24 10.56
N THR A 38 -10.91 22.96 11.09
CA THR A 38 -9.90 22.17 10.36
C THR A 38 -9.91 20.76 10.91
N THR A 39 -10.19 19.78 10.06
CA THR A 39 -10.29 18.37 10.43
C THR A 39 -9.75 17.49 9.32
N GLU A 40 -9.25 16.32 9.67
CA GLU A 40 -9.03 15.23 8.72
C GLU A 40 -10.34 14.42 8.58
N PRO A 41 -10.54 13.68 7.48
CA PRO A 41 -11.69 12.78 7.33
C PRO A 41 -11.71 11.73 8.44
N HIS A 42 -12.81 11.63 9.18
CA HIS A 42 -12.97 10.65 10.25
C HIS A 42 -14.35 9.96 10.17
N PRO A 43 -14.44 8.61 10.22
CA PRO A 43 -15.71 7.89 10.04
C PRO A 43 -16.81 8.22 11.08
N LYS A 44 -16.39 8.65 12.27
CA LYS A 44 -17.29 9.05 13.37
C LYS A 44 -17.53 10.56 13.44
N PHE A 45 -17.05 11.34 12.46
CA PHE A 45 -17.30 12.77 12.47
C PHE A 45 -18.80 13.05 12.28
N PRO A 46 -19.43 13.98 13.01
CA PRO A 46 -20.88 14.17 12.96
C PRO A 46 -21.39 14.52 11.55
N ILE A 47 -22.22 13.63 11.00
CA ILE A 47 -22.74 13.76 9.62
C ILE A 47 -23.55 15.03 9.46
N THR A 48 -24.40 15.36 10.44
CA THR A 48 -25.23 16.57 10.43
C THR A 48 -24.38 17.84 10.42
N LEU A 49 -23.28 17.87 11.18
CA LEU A 49 -22.34 18.99 11.18
C LEU A 49 -21.69 19.16 9.81
N LEU A 50 -21.30 18.05 9.17
CA LEU A 50 -20.84 18.09 7.79
C LEU A 50 -21.95 18.63 6.89
N GLN A 51 -23.19 18.14 6.95
CA GLN A 51 -24.27 18.59 6.06
C GLN A 51 -24.50 20.11 6.10
N ILE A 52 -24.50 20.73 7.29
CA ILE A 52 -24.72 22.17 7.45
C ILE A 52 -23.48 23.04 7.16
N ALA A 53 -22.27 22.47 7.18
CA ALA A 53 -21.05 23.20 6.93
C ALA A 53 -20.76 23.46 5.44
N ILE A 54 -20.00 24.51 5.14
CA ILE A 54 -19.33 24.69 3.83
C ILE A 54 -17.98 23.97 3.91
N LYS A 55 -17.70 23.10 2.94
CA LYS A 55 -16.49 22.25 2.94
C LYS A 55 -15.47 22.80 1.96
N PHE A 56 -14.24 22.94 2.43
CA PHE A 56 -13.08 23.24 1.60
C PHE A 56 -12.06 22.12 1.77
N THR A 57 -11.62 21.53 0.67
CA THR A 57 -10.54 20.54 0.66
C THR A 57 -9.25 21.23 0.24
N ASN A 58 -8.16 20.93 0.96
CA ASN A 58 -6.82 21.43 0.63
C ASN A 58 -5.95 20.23 0.26
N GLU A 59 -5.69 20.08 -1.04
CA GLU A 59 -4.88 18.99 -1.57
C GLU A 59 -3.46 19.47 -1.87
N PRO A 60 -2.44 18.59 -1.75
CA PRO A 60 -1.08 18.95 -2.16
C PRO A 60 -1.02 19.26 -3.66
N PRO A 61 -0.14 20.18 -4.08
CA PRO A 61 0.00 20.53 -5.50
C PRO A 61 0.50 19.31 -6.28
N GLN A 62 -0.18 18.96 -7.37
CA GLN A 62 0.19 17.82 -8.20
C GLN A 62 1.25 18.22 -9.24
N GLY A 63 2.29 17.40 -9.33
CA GLY A 63 3.40 17.56 -10.25
C GLY A 63 4.55 18.41 -9.71
N VAL A 64 5.72 18.22 -10.31
CA VAL A 64 6.97 18.92 -9.99
C VAL A 64 6.80 20.42 -10.16
N ARG A 65 6.19 20.86 -11.26
CA ARG A 65 5.98 22.29 -11.53
C ARG A 65 5.19 22.97 -10.42
N ALA A 66 4.04 22.41 -10.04
CA ALA A 66 3.16 23.03 -9.04
C ALA A 66 3.79 22.95 -7.64
N SER A 67 4.43 21.83 -7.30
CA SER A 67 5.14 21.66 -6.04
C SER A 67 6.32 22.63 -5.89
N LEU A 68 7.21 22.70 -6.89
CA LEU A 68 8.33 23.67 -6.88
C LEU A 68 7.83 25.11 -6.82
N LYS A 69 6.78 25.45 -7.56
CA LYS A 69 6.19 26.80 -7.49
C LYS A 69 5.75 27.13 -6.06
N ARG A 70 5.06 26.21 -5.39
CA ARG A 70 4.63 26.37 -3.99
C ARG A 70 5.82 26.51 -3.05
N THR A 71 6.85 25.69 -3.19
CA THR A 71 8.07 25.76 -2.38
C THR A 71 8.80 27.10 -2.58
N PHE A 72 8.99 27.53 -3.82
CA PHE A 72 9.65 28.81 -4.13
C PHE A 72 8.80 30.03 -3.78
N SER A 73 7.47 29.94 -3.72
CA SER A 73 6.63 31.00 -3.15
C SER A 73 6.86 31.23 -1.66
N GLY A 74 7.39 30.22 -0.93
CA GLY A 74 7.81 30.37 0.46
C GLY A 74 9.24 30.92 0.63
N ILE A 75 10.00 31.04 -0.46
CA ILE A 75 11.39 31.54 -0.47
C ILE A 75 11.37 33.04 -0.77
N ASN A 76 12.14 33.82 0.00
CA ASN A 76 12.35 35.24 -0.27
C ASN A 76 13.71 35.49 -0.93
N GLN A 77 13.88 36.67 -1.54
CA GLN A 77 15.13 37.03 -2.22
C GLN A 77 16.31 37.04 -1.24
N ASN A 78 16.06 37.38 0.02
CA ASN A 78 17.06 37.33 1.08
C ASN A 78 17.63 35.91 1.22
N LEU A 79 16.78 34.87 1.31
CA LEU A 79 17.20 33.47 1.39
C LEU A 79 18.00 33.04 0.15
N LEU A 80 17.58 33.50 -1.04
CA LEU A 80 18.29 33.19 -2.28
C LEU A 80 19.70 33.77 -2.31
N ASP A 81 19.91 34.93 -1.68
CA ASP A 81 21.17 35.67 -1.65
C ASP A 81 21.91 35.59 -0.30
N VAL A 82 21.52 34.65 0.59
CA VAL A 82 22.18 34.42 1.88
C VAL A 82 23.67 34.10 1.71
N SER A 83 24.00 33.26 0.72
CA SER A 83 25.37 32.85 0.45
C SER A 83 25.77 33.21 -0.97
N ASN A 84 26.94 33.84 -1.08
CA ASN A 84 27.58 34.17 -2.36
C ASN A 84 28.31 32.97 -2.98
N MET A 85 28.33 31.82 -2.31
CA MET A 85 28.95 30.61 -2.86
C MET A 85 28.18 30.12 -4.09
N PRO A 86 28.85 29.82 -5.22
CA PRO A 86 28.20 29.28 -6.42
C PRO A 86 27.41 27.99 -6.19
N MET A 87 27.73 27.26 -5.11
CA MET A 87 27.12 25.99 -4.73
C MET A 87 25.74 26.14 -4.07
N TRP A 88 25.43 27.30 -3.47
CA TRP A 88 24.21 27.51 -2.69
C TRP A 88 22.94 27.35 -3.52
N LYS A 89 22.82 28.11 -4.62
CA LYS A 89 21.61 28.11 -5.47
C LYS A 89 21.31 26.74 -6.10
N PRO A 90 22.29 25.98 -6.63
CA PRO A 90 22.10 24.60 -7.05
C PRO A 90 21.62 23.67 -5.94
N LEU A 91 22.22 23.75 -4.74
CA LEU A 91 21.83 22.91 -3.60
C LEU A 91 20.42 23.23 -3.10
N LEU A 92 20.07 24.51 -2.99
CA LEU A 92 18.72 24.95 -2.63
C LEU A 92 17.68 24.39 -3.60
N TYR A 93 17.93 24.50 -4.91
CA TYR A 93 17.03 23.93 -5.93
C TYR A 93 16.95 22.39 -5.83
N THR A 94 18.06 21.72 -5.53
CA THR A 94 18.12 20.26 -5.38
C THR A 94 17.34 19.78 -4.17
N VAL A 95 17.42 20.49 -3.04
CA VAL A 95 16.60 20.20 -1.85
C VAL A 95 15.11 20.45 -2.14
N ALA A 96 14.78 21.50 -2.88
CA ALA A 96 13.40 21.77 -3.30
C ALA A 96 12.87 20.67 -4.23
N PHE A 97 13.69 20.22 -5.18
CA PHE A 97 13.34 19.13 -6.09
C PHE A 97 13.16 17.79 -5.36
N LEU A 98 14.03 17.50 -4.39
CA LEU A 98 13.87 16.35 -3.50
C LEU A 98 12.57 16.44 -2.72
N HIS A 99 12.26 17.60 -2.12
CA HIS A 99 11.02 17.84 -1.39
C HIS A 99 9.79 17.56 -2.26
N SER A 100 9.77 18.10 -3.49
CA SER A 100 8.70 17.83 -4.46
C SER A 100 8.61 16.35 -4.82
N THR A 101 9.74 15.67 -5.01
CA THR A 101 9.77 14.24 -5.35
C THR A 101 9.18 13.39 -4.22
N VAL A 102 9.63 13.59 -2.98
CA VAL A 102 9.18 12.74 -1.87
C VAL A 102 7.69 12.92 -1.58
N GLN A 103 7.15 14.13 -1.76
CA GLN A 103 5.72 14.41 -1.68
C GLN A 103 4.93 13.75 -2.82
N GLU A 104 5.36 13.95 -4.07
CA GLU A 104 4.67 13.42 -5.24
C GLU A 104 4.68 11.90 -5.30
N ARG A 105 5.74 11.25 -4.79
CA ARG A 105 5.82 9.78 -4.74
C ARG A 105 4.70 9.16 -3.92
N ARG A 106 4.15 9.86 -2.92
CA ARG A 106 3.05 9.36 -2.07
C ARG A 106 1.80 8.96 -2.87
N LYS A 107 1.52 9.60 -4.01
CA LYS A 107 0.32 9.29 -4.82
C LYS A 107 0.38 7.93 -5.53
N PHE A 108 1.57 7.35 -5.68
CA PHE A 108 1.76 6.06 -6.35
C PHE A 108 1.63 4.86 -5.39
N GLY A 109 1.19 5.07 -4.15
CA GLY A 109 1.05 4.00 -3.16
C GLY A 109 2.37 3.26 -2.92
N PRO A 110 2.35 1.92 -2.75
CA PRO A 110 3.55 1.10 -2.50
C PRO A 110 4.66 1.20 -3.55
N LEU A 111 4.33 1.56 -4.80
CA LEU A 111 5.36 1.81 -5.83
C LEU A 111 6.17 3.07 -5.52
N GLY A 112 5.53 4.05 -4.88
CA GLY A 112 6.14 5.29 -4.42
C GLY A 112 6.82 5.14 -3.07
N TRP A 113 6.06 4.72 -2.07
CA TRP A 113 6.48 4.46 -0.69
C TRP A 113 5.66 3.32 -0.10
N ASN A 114 6.29 2.40 0.62
CA ASN A 114 5.58 1.35 1.34
C ASN A 114 4.62 1.94 2.38
N ILE A 115 5.03 3.03 3.04
CA ILE A 115 4.20 3.77 4.01
C ILE A 115 3.98 5.21 3.50
N PRO A 116 2.75 5.73 3.50
CA PRO A 116 2.46 7.06 2.96
C PRO A 116 2.89 8.18 3.92
N TYR A 117 4.19 8.44 3.99
CA TYR A 117 4.78 9.49 4.84
C TYR A 117 4.28 10.88 4.46
N GLU A 118 4.01 11.70 5.47
CA GLU A 118 3.72 13.11 5.28
C GLU A 118 5.00 13.92 5.45
N PHE A 119 5.43 14.60 4.38
CA PHE A 119 6.54 15.56 4.41
C PHE A 119 5.98 16.97 4.30
N ASN A 120 6.40 17.86 5.19
CA ASN A 120 5.88 19.21 5.30
C ASN A 120 6.97 20.28 5.12
N SER A 121 6.56 21.55 5.14
CA SER A 121 7.48 22.67 4.96
C SER A 121 8.57 22.77 6.03
N ALA A 122 8.36 22.21 7.22
CA ALA A 122 9.39 22.19 8.26
C ALA A 122 10.59 21.32 7.86
N ASP A 123 10.36 20.17 7.21
CA ASP A 123 11.43 19.30 6.72
C ASP A 123 12.30 20.01 5.67
N PHE A 124 11.63 20.74 4.77
CA PHE A 124 12.30 21.56 3.76
C PHE A 124 13.13 22.67 4.42
N THR A 125 12.53 23.47 5.29
CA THR A 125 13.21 24.59 5.96
C THR A 125 14.40 24.11 6.79
N ALA A 126 14.25 23.03 7.55
CA ALA A 126 15.33 22.46 8.36
C ALA A 126 16.47 21.93 7.48
N SER A 127 16.15 21.30 6.34
CA SER A 127 17.15 20.85 5.37
C SER A 127 17.91 22.02 4.73
N VAL A 128 17.21 23.10 4.36
CA VAL A 128 17.81 24.30 3.79
C VAL A 128 18.72 25.00 4.80
N GLN A 129 18.26 25.13 6.05
CA GLN A 129 19.05 25.71 7.13
C GLN A 129 20.32 24.89 7.41
N PHE A 130 20.22 23.56 7.39
CA PHE A 130 21.39 22.70 7.50
C PHE A 130 22.38 22.93 6.36
N ILE A 131 21.92 22.97 5.09
CA ILE A 131 22.81 23.22 3.95
C ILE A 131 23.49 24.58 4.05
N GLN A 132 22.76 25.61 4.49
CA GLN A 132 23.31 26.94 4.71
C GLN A 132 24.47 26.89 5.71
N ASN A 133 24.20 26.37 6.93
CA ASN A 133 25.21 26.27 7.98
C ASN A 133 26.41 25.43 7.53
N HIS A 134 26.17 24.32 6.82
CA HIS A 134 27.22 23.45 6.31
C HIS A 134 28.11 24.14 5.28
N LEU A 135 27.55 25.02 4.43
CA LEU A 135 28.32 25.81 3.47
C LEU A 135 29.08 26.96 4.15
N ASP A 136 28.50 27.60 5.15
CA ASP A 136 29.14 28.69 5.90
C ASP A 136 30.36 28.19 6.70
N GLU A 137 30.31 26.95 7.20
CA GLU A 137 31.41 26.27 7.90
C GLU A 137 32.38 25.53 6.94
N CYS A 138 32.04 25.41 5.65
CA CYS A 138 32.87 24.67 4.70
C CYS A 138 34.17 25.42 4.36
N ASP A 139 35.31 24.78 4.65
CA ASP A 139 36.60 25.22 4.14
C ASP A 139 36.63 25.08 2.61
N ILE A 140 36.88 26.20 1.92
CA ILE A 140 36.97 26.30 0.46
C ILE A 140 37.97 25.27 -0.12
N LYS A 141 39.01 24.89 0.64
CA LYS A 141 40.00 23.90 0.20
C LYS A 141 39.52 22.45 0.30
N LYS A 142 38.57 22.16 1.19
CA LYS A 142 38.04 20.80 1.41
C LYS A 142 36.78 20.52 0.59
N GLY A 143 36.05 21.55 0.19
CA GLY A 143 34.80 21.40 -0.54
C GLY A 143 33.69 20.80 0.32
N ILE A 144 32.59 20.40 -0.32
CA ILE A 144 31.41 19.88 0.38
C ILE A 144 31.64 18.45 0.86
N SER A 145 31.45 18.21 2.17
CA SER A 145 31.36 16.85 2.72
C SER A 145 30.05 16.17 2.30
N TRP A 146 30.06 15.46 1.17
CA TRP A 146 28.87 14.77 0.66
C TRP A 146 28.37 13.65 1.57
N SER A 147 29.24 12.97 2.32
CA SER A 147 28.82 11.97 3.30
C SER A 147 27.95 12.61 4.38
N THR A 148 28.35 13.77 4.90
CA THR A 148 27.59 14.54 5.90
C THR A 148 26.26 15.02 5.32
N VAL A 149 26.26 15.59 4.11
CA VAL A 149 25.04 16.07 3.46
C VAL A 149 24.04 14.93 3.22
N ARG A 150 24.51 13.80 2.67
CA ARG A 150 23.66 12.63 2.41
C ARG A 150 23.11 12.03 3.70
N TYR A 151 23.93 11.94 4.74
CA TYR A 151 23.49 11.46 6.04
C TYR A 151 22.43 12.39 6.64
N MET A 152 22.67 13.70 6.66
CA MET A 152 21.69 14.62 7.23
C MET A 152 20.37 14.63 6.47
N ILE A 153 20.38 14.63 5.14
CA ILE A 153 19.15 14.62 4.35
C ILE A 153 18.44 13.26 4.44
N GLY A 154 19.18 12.17 4.22
CA GLY A 154 18.63 10.81 4.05
C GLY A 154 18.36 10.06 5.34
N GLU A 155 19.09 10.33 6.43
CA GLU A 155 18.95 9.64 7.72
C GLU A 155 18.24 10.49 8.78
N VAL A 156 18.43 11.81 8.77
CA VAL A 156 18.00 12.68 9.89
C VAL A 156 16.80 13.56 9.52
N GLN A 157 16.89 14.41 8.49
CA GLN A 157 15.83 15.36 8.14
C GLN A 157 14.60 14.66 7.55
N TYR A 158 14.72 14.12 6.33
CA TYR A 158 13.66 13.33 5.72
C TYR A 158 13.64 11.91 6.29
N GLY A 159 14.83 11.34 6.51
CA GLY A 159 14.99 9.99 7.06
C GLY A 159 14.39 9.79 8.44
N GLY A 160 14.33 10.83 9.27
CA GLY A 160 13.73 10.76 10.60
C GLY A 160 12.22 10.46 10.59
N ARG A 161 11.54 10.69 9.45
CA ARG A 161 10.12 10.31 9.27
C ARG A 161 9.94 8.93 8.64
N VAL A 162 10.98 8.42 7.97
CA VAL A 162 10.90 7.17 7.22
C VAL A 162 11.19 6.00 8.17
N THR A 163 10.17 5.18 8.38
CA THR A 163 10.19 4.06 9.33
C THR A 163 10.48 2.71 8.69
N ASP A 164 10.26 2.56 7.39
CA ASP A 164 10.49 1.31 6.65
C ASP A 164 11.92 1.27 6.07
N ASP A 165 12.59 0.13 6.22
CA ASP A 165 13.99 -0.01 5.80
C ASP A 165 14.18 0.07 4.27
N PHE A 166 13.21 -0.39 3.49
CA PHE A 166 13.28 -0.32 2.03
C PHE A 166 13.00 1.10 1.53
N ASP A 167 12.03 1.79 2.12
CA ASP A 167 11.79 3.20 1.86
C ASP A 167 13.02 4.05 2.26
N LYS A 168 13.66 3.73 3.38
CA LYS A 168 14.88 4.40 3.82
C LYS A 168 16.04 4.17 2.85
N ARG A 169 16.19 2.94 2.36
CA ARG A 169 17.15 2.61 1.28
C ARG A 169 16.88 3.40 0.00
N LEU A 170 15.62 3.57 -0.38
CA LEU A 170 15.22 4.36 -1.54
C LEU A 170 15.57 5.85 -1.36
N LEU A 171 15.23 6.45 -0.22
CA LEU A 171 15.54 7.84 0.10
C LEU A 171 17.07 8.08 0.07
N ASN A 172 17.84 7.18 0.67
CA ASN A 172 19.30 7.24 0.63
C ASN A 172 19.87 7.08 -0.79
N CYS A 173 19.19 6.34 -1.66
CA CYS A 173 19.56 6.27 -3.07
C CYS A 173 19.39 7.63 -3.76
N PHE A 174 18.26 8.32 -3.55
CA PHE A 174 18.07 9.70 -4.04
C PHE A 174 19.15 10.64 -3.50
N ALA A 175 19.40 10.60 -2.19
CA ALA A 175 20.44 11.41 -1.56
C ALA A 175 21.81 11.18 -2.23
N ARG A 176 22.17 9.92 -2.50
CA ARG A 176 23.44 9.57 -3.14
C ARG A 176 23.53 10.02 -4.61
N VAL A 177 22.46 9.84 -5.38
CA VAL A 177 22.44 10.14 -6.82
C VAL A 177 22.34 11.65 -7.09
N TRP A 178 21.66 12.41 -6.24
CA TRP A 178 21.44 13.84 -6.46
C TRP A 178 22.41 14.75 -5.72
N PHE A 179 22.92 14.36 -4.55
CA PHE A 179 23.87 15.15 -3.78
C PHE A 179 25.29 14.59 -3.95
N ASN A 180 25.94 15.00 -5.02
CA ASN A 180 27.34 14.69 -5.32
C ASN A 180 27.94 15.76 -6.23
N GLU A 181 29.27 15.78 -6.37
CA GLU A 181 29.99 16.77 -7.19
C GLU A 181 29.47 16.90 -8.63
N LYS A 182 28.94 15.82 -9.22
CA LYS A 182 28.42 15.87 -10.60
C LYS A 182 27.21 16.79 -10.73
N MET A 183 26.54 17.15 -9.63
CA MET A 183 25.39 18.06 -9.69
C MET A 183 25.74 19.45 -10.23
N PHE A 184 27.01 19.86 -10.13
CA PHE A 184 27.49 21.14 -10.64
C PHE A 184 27.88 21.08 -12.13
N ASP A 185 27.88 19.90 -12.74
CA ASP A 185 28.11 19.75 -14.18
C ASP A 185 26.90 20.25 -14.98
N SER A 186 27.15 20.99 -16.05
CA SER A 186 26.15 21.41 -17.06
C SER A 186 25.34 20.26 -17.68
N SER A 187 25.89 19.05 -17.67
CA SER A 187 25.23 17.83 -18.14
C SER A 187 24.25 17.23 -17.13
N PHE A 188 24.33 17.63 -15.86
CA PHE A 188 23.51 17.07 -14.81
C PHE A 188 22.03 17.39 -15.00
N SER A 189 21.20 16.39 -14.77
CA SER A 189 19.76 16.50 -14.78
C SER A 189 19.18 15.46 -13.83
N PHE A 190 18.14 15.83 -13.09
CA PHE A 190 17.37 14.88 -12.28
C PHE A 190 16.69 13.82 -13.15
N TYR A 191 16.17 14.29 -14.29
CA TYR A 191 15.61 13.51 -15.37
C TYR A 191 15.70 14.33 -16.66
N THR A 192 15.54 13.69 -17.83
CA THR A 192 15.54 14.38 -19.13
C THR A 192 14.60 15.58 -19.13
N GLY A 193 15.14 16.78 -19.31
CA GLY A 193 14.38 18.05 -19.28
C GLY A 193 14.29 18.74 -17.91
N TYR A 194 14.70 18.08 -16.82
CA TYR A 194 14.70 18.62 -15.45
C TYR A 194 16.13 18.87 -14.99
N LYS A 195 16.68 20.02 -15.40
CA LYS A 195 18.01 20.48 -15.01
C LYS A 195 17.93 21.41 -13.80
N ILE A 196 19.09 21.65 -13.18
CA ILE A 196 19.26 22.73 -12.22
C ILE A 196 19.40 24.04 -13.02
N PRO A 197 18.49 25.02 -12.86
CA PRO A 197 18.57 26.27 -13.60
C PRO A 197 19.64 27.20 -13.02
N VAL A 198 20.28 27.98 -13.88
CA VAL A 198 21.24 29.03 -13.50
C VAL A 198 20.50 30.37 -13.46
N CYS A 199 19.85 30.64 -12.33
CA CYS A 199 19.04 31.85 -12.13
C CYS A 199 19.64 32.73 -11.02
N LYS A 200 19.52 34.06 -11.18
CA LYS A 200 19.99 35.03 -10.20
C LYS A 200 18.86 35.55 -9.31
N THR A 201 17.69 35.79 -9.88
CA THR A 201 16.52 36.35 -9.17
C THR A 201 15.41 35.30 -9.03
N LEU A 202 14.50 35.51 -8.07
CA LEU A 202 13.34 34.64 -7.89
C LEU A 202 12.41 34.65 -9.11
N GLU A 203 12.25 35.77 -9.81
CA GLU A 203 11.42 35.84 -11.02
C GLU A 203 11.93 34.87 -12.09
N GLN A 204 13.26 34.78 -12.27
CA GLN A 204 13.86 33.84 -13.22
C GLN A 204 13.61 32.38 -12.82
N TYR A 205 13.62 32.07 -11.52
CA TYR A 205 13.22 30.75 -11.03
C TYR A 205 11.75 30.46 -11.33
N PHE A 206 10.86 31.42 -11.11
CA PHE A 206 9.44 31.27 -11.43
C PHE A 206 9.19 31.08 -12.94
N GLU A 207 9.86 31.85 -13.79
CA GLU A 207 9.80 31.69 -15.26
C GLU A 207 10.27 30.30 -15.69
N TYR A 208 11.40 29.83 -15.14
CA TYR A 208 11.89 28.49 -15.43
C TYR A 208 10.93 27.39 -14.93
N ILE A 209 10.46 27.49 -13.68
CA ILE A 209 9.49 26.53 -13.13
C ILE A 209 8.23 26.51 -14.00
N GLN A 210 7.75 27.67 -14.45
CA GLN A 210 6.57 27.77 -15.31
C GLN A 210 6.79 27.15 -16.70
N SER A 211 8.03 27.11 -17.19
CA SER A 211 8.40 26.43 -18.43
C SER A 211 8.42 24.89 -18.33
N LEU A 212 8.41 24.33 -17.11
CA LEU A 212 8.35 22.88 -16.91
C LEU A 212 7.01 22.31 -17.40
N PRO A 213 6.97 21.01 -17.76
CA PRO A 213 5.74 20.35 -18.15
C PRO A 213 4.62 20.49 -17.12
N ALA A 214 3.38 20.61 -17.61
CA ALA A 214 2.20 20.61 -16.75
C ALA A 214 1.88 19.24 -16.17
N MET A 215 2.22 18.18 -16.92
CA MET A 215 2.03 16.78 -16.56
C MET A 215 3.39 16.10 -16.59
N ASP A 216 3.81 15.58 -15.44
CA ASP A 216 5.11 14.91 -15.30
C ASP A 216 4.99 13.41 -15.59
N SER A 217 5.99 12.85 -16.26
CA SER A 217 6.13 11.39 -16.34
C SER A 217 6.56 10.84 -14.99
N PRO A 218 6.08 9.65 -14.55
CA PRO A 218 6.56 9.01 -13.32
C PRO A 218 8.08 8.80 -13.28
N LYS A 219 8.73 8.75 -14.45
CA LYS A 219 10.19 8.64 -14.59
C LYS A 219 10.94 9.78 -13.93
N VAL A 220 10.36 10.97 -13.84
CA VAL A 220 10.94 12.13 -13.14
C VAL A 220 11.15 11.81 -11.65
N PHE A 221 10.28 10.97 -11.09
CA PHE A 221 10.36 10.52 -9.70
C PHE A 221 11.12 9.20 -9.56
N GLY A 222 11.78 8.70 -10.60
CA GLY A 222 12.45 7.40 -10.58
C GLY A 222 11.50 6.19 -10.66
N LEU A 223 10.30 6.37 -11.22
CA LEU A 223 9.32 5.30 -11.40
C LEU A 223 9.16 4.88 -12.87
N HIS A 224 8.81 3.62 -13.09
CA HIS A 224 8.43 3.14 -14.41
C HIS A 224 7.07 3.76 -14.84
N PRO A 225 6.83 4.06 -16.15
CA PRO A 225 5.56 4.62 -16.62
C PRO A 225 4.30 3.83 -16.25
N ASN A 226 4.44 2.53 -15.99
CA ASN A 226 3.33 1.69 -15.53
C ASN A 226 2.74 2.19 -14.20
N ALA A 227 3.50 2.89 -13.37
CA ALA A 227 3.01 3.49 -12.14
C ALA A 227 1.87 4.51 -12.40
N ASP A 228 1.90 5.22 -13.53
CA ASP A 228 0.81 6.14 -13.91
C ASP A 228 -0.46 5.37 -14.25
N ILE A 229 -0.34 4.22 -14.93
CA ILE A 229 -1.47 3.36 -15.26
C ILE A 229 -2.13 2.85 -13.98
N THR A 230 -1.33 2.36 -13.02
CA THR A 230 -1.83 1.91 -11.71
C THR A 230 -2.54 3.05 -10.97
N TYR A 231 -1.91 4.23 -10.90
CA TYR A 231 -2.49 5.41 -10.25
C TYR A 231 -3.82 5.83 -10.88
N GLN A 232 -3.87 5.96 -12.20
CA GLN A 232 -5.08 6.32 -12.96
C GLN A 232 -6.18 5.27 -12.79
N SER A 233 -5.82 3.98 -12.80
CA SER A 233 -6.78 2.88 -12.64
C SER A 233 -7.40 2.86 -11.25
N ASN A 234 -6.60 3.07 -10.21
CA ASN A 234 -7.08 3.15 -8.83
C ASN A 234 -7.99 4.39 -8.64
N THR A 235 -7.56 5.54 -9.15
CA THR A 235 -8.37 6.78 -9.08
C THR A 235 -9.71 6.61 -9.80
N ALA A 236 -9.71 5.97 -10.97
CA ALA A 236 -10.94 5.68 -11.71
C ALA A 236 -11.84 4.69 -10.95
N ALA A 237 -11.26 3.66 -10.33
CA ALA A 237 -11.99 2.70 -9.50
C ALA A 237 -12.66 3.40 -8.31
N ASP A 238 -11.94 4.27 -7.60
CA ASP A 238 -12.47 5.03 -6.45
C ASP A 238 -13.66 5.92 -6.85
N VAL A 239 -13.58 6.57 -8.03
CA VAL A 239 -14.68 7.37 -8.58
C VAL A 239 -15.89 6.49 -8.91
N LEU A 240 -15.68 5.36 -9.59
CA LEU A 240 -16.76 4.42 -9.95
C LEU A 240 -17.41 3.79 -8.71
N ASP A 241 -16.61 3.47 -7.69
CA ASP A 241 -17.09 2.95 -6.42
C ASP A 241 -17.93 3.98 -5.68
N THR A 242 -17.50 5.25 -5.69
CA THR A 242 -18.26 6.37 -5.13
C THR A 242 -19.59 6.55 -5.86
N ILE A 243 -19.60 6.51 -7.19
CA ILE A 243 -20.83 6.58 -8.00
C ILE A 243 -21.78 5.44 -7.63
N THR A 244 -21.27 4.21 -7.57
CA THR A 244 -22.06 3.02 -7.21
C THR A 244 -22.67 3.13 -5.80
N ASN A 245 -21.93 3.72 -4.85
CA ASN A 245 -22.40 3.89 -3.48
C ASN A 245 -23.49 4.96 -3.33
N ILE A 246 -23.54 5.96 -4.22
CA ILE A 246 -24.52 7.06 -4.21
C ILE A 246 -25.81 6.68 -4.97
N GLN A 247 -25.78 5.66 -5.83
CA GLN A 247 -26.96 5.23 -6.58
C GLN A 247 -28.12 4.85 -5.65
N PRO A 248 -29.37 5.25 -5.97
CA PRO A 248 -30.54 4.90 -5.18
C PRO A 248 -30.71 3.38 -5.14
N LYS A 249 -30.68 2.83 -3.92
CA LYS A 249 -30.72 1.37 -3.67
C LYS A 249 -32.12 0.77 -3.80
N GLU A 250 -33.15 1.62 -3.81
CA GLU A 250 -34.53 1.25 -4.09
C GLU A 250 -34.79 1.44 -5.59
N SER A 251 -34.87 0.33 -6.32
CA SER A 251 -35.39 0.35 -7.69
C SER A 251 -36.86 0.70 -7.65
N GLY A 252 -37.25 1.82 -8.27
CA GLY A 252 -38.65 2.05 -8.64
C GLY A 252 -39.17 0.84 -9.42
N ALA A 253 -40.46 0.53 -9.25
CA ALA A 253 -41.16 -0.65 -9.77
C ALA A 253 -40.99 -0.86 -11.29
N GLY A 254 -39.85 -1.41 -11.69
CA GLY A 254 -39.53 -1.85 -13.03
C GLY A 254 -39.70 -3.37 -13.15
N SER A 255 -40.07 -3.82 -14.33
CA SER A 255 -40.30 -5.23 -14.71
C SER A 255 -39.04 -6.14 -14.68
N GLY A 256 -37.98 -5.77 -13.95
CA GLY A 256 -36.74 -6.54 -13.85
C GLY A 256 -36.75 -7.53 -12.69
N GLU A 257 -35.84 -8.52 -12.71
CA GLU A 257 -35.53 -9.35 -11.53
C GLU A 257 -35.11 -8.44 -10.35
N THR A 258 -35.60 -8.76 -9.15
CA THR A 258 -35.25 -7.99 -7.96
C THR A 258 -33.82 -8.31 -7.52
N ARG A 259 -33.21 -7.39 -6.76
CA ARG A 259 -31.86 -7.56 -6.22
C ARG A 259 -31.78 -8.81 -5.34
N GLU A 260 -32.84 -9.05 -4.58
CA GLU A 260 -33.03 -10.21 -3.71
C GLU A 260 -33.00 -11.52 -4.51
N THR A 261 -33.72 -11.61 -5.64
CA THR A 261 -33.75 -12.83 -6.47
C THR A 261 -32.37 -13.13 -7.07
N ILE A 262 -31.65 -12.11 -7.53
CA ILE A 262 -30.29 -12.27 -8.08
C ILE A 262 -29.33 -12.79 -6.99
N VAL A 263 -29.35 -12.17 -5.81
CA VAL A 263 -28.50 -12.56 -4.68
C VAL A 263 -28.87 -13.96 -4.17
N TYR A 264 -30.15 -14.32 -4.15
CA TYR A 264 -30.59 -15.65 -3.74
C TYR A 264 -29.99 -16.75 -4.62
N ARG A 265 -30.09 -16.58 -5.95
CA ARG A 265 -29.49 -17.53 -6.92
C ARG A 265 -27.97 -17.60 -6.76
N LEU A 266 -27.32 -16.46 -6.58
CA LEU A 266 -25.88 -16.43 -6.34
C LEU A 266 -25.50 -17.16 -5.05
N ALA A 267 -26.27 -16.97 -3.97
CA ALA A 267 -26.04 -17.66 -2.71
C ALA A 267 -26.22 -19.18 -2.85
N GLU A 268 -27.20 -19.62 -3.64
CA GLU A 268 -27.43 -21.03 -3.95
C GLU A 268 -26.28 -21.66 -4.75
N ASP A 269 -25.86 -21.01 -5.84
CA ASP A 269 -24.73 -21.46 -6.65
C ASP A 269 -23.42 -21.53 -5.83
N MET A 270 -23.21 -20.57 -4.93
CA MET A 270 -22.06 -20.56 -4.03
C MET A 270 -22.13 -21.68 -2.99
N LEU A 271 -23.31 -21.93 -2.40
CA LEU A 271 -23.49 -23.00 -1.41
C LEU A 271 -23.28 -24.38 -2.02
N GLU A 272 -23.72 -24.60 -3.27
CA GLU A 272 -23.52 -25.87 -3.99
C GLU A 272 -22.02 -26.17 -4.21
N LYS A 273 -21.25 -25.14 -4.53
CA LYS A 273 -19.80 -25.25 -4.80
C LYS A 273 -18.95 -25.17 -3.53
N LEU A 274 -19.51 -24.74 -2.41
CA LEU A 274 -18.77 -24.53 -1.17
C LEU A 274 -18.24 -25.87 -0.63
N PRO A 275 -16.94 -26.00 -0.32
CA PRO A 275 -16.38 -27.26 0.16
C PRO A 275 -17.06 -27.74 1.44
N PRO A 276 -17.17 -29.07 1.65
CA PRO A 276 -17.70 -29.63 2.88
C PRO A 276 -16.80 -29.28 4.08
N ASP A 277 -17.37 -29.32 5.27
CA ASP A 277 -16.62 -29.09 6.50
C ASP A 277 -15.59 -30.21 6.74
N TYR A 278 -14.40 -29.83 7.19
CA TYR A 278 -13.38 -30.74 7.68
C TYR A 278 -13.88 -31.46 8.94
N ILE A 279 -13.95 -32.79 8.87
CA ILE A 279 -14.34 -33.62 10.01
C ILE A 279 -13.14 -33.69 10.98
N PRO A 280 -13.23 -33.16 12.22
CA PRO A 280 -12.07 -33.02 13.11
C PRO A 280 -11.35 -34.34 13.41
N HIS A 281 -12.12 -35.42 13.61
CA HIS A 281 -11.56 -36.74 13.88
C HIS A 281 -10.81 -37.31 12.67
N GLU A 282 -11.31 -37.10 11.46
CA GLU A 282 -10.64 -37.58 10.25
C GLU A 282 -9.35 -36.80 9.99
N ALA A 283 -9.43 -35.47 10.03
CA ALA A 283 -8.26 -34.61 9.84
C ALA A 283 -7.15 -34.92 10.86
N SER A 284 -7.51 -35.06 12.14
CA SER A 284 -6.57 -35.46 13.19
C SER A 284 -5.93 -36.83 12.93
N SER A 285 -6.74 -37.83 12.55
CA SER A 285 -6.24 -39.18 12.23
C SER A 285 -5.26 -39.18 11.06
N ARG A 286 -5.50 -38.35 10.03
CA ARG A 286 -4.61 -38.20 8.87
C ARG A 286 -3.29 -37.54 9.26
N LEU A 287 -3.36 -36.45 10.04
CA LEU A 287 -2.17 -35.76 10.54
C LEU A 287 -1.28 -36.67 11.41
N ILE A 288 -1.88 -37.54 12.22
CA ILE A 288 -1.14 -38.55 13.00
C ILE A 288 -0.36 -39.48 12.06
N LYS A 289 -0.98 -39.98 10.99
CA LYS A 289 -0.33 -40.84 9.99
C LYS A 289 0.83 -40.14 9.26
N MET A 290 0.73 -38.83 9.04
CA MET A 290 1.78 -38.03 8.38
C MET A 290 2.93 -37.62 9.32
N GLY A 291 2.82 -37.92 10.61
CA GLY A 291 3.75 -37.44 11.65
C GLY A 291 3.34 -36.08 12.17
N GLN A 292 2.34 -36.04 13.05
CA GLN A 292 1.73 -34.81 13.58
C GLN A 292 2.72 -33.85 14.29
N LEU A 293 3.89 -34.34 14.72
CA LEU A 293 4.91 -33.55 15.41
C LEU A 293 5.89 -32.86 14.43
N ASN A 294 5.79 -33.17 13.14
CA ASN A 294 6.57 -32.49 12.10
C ASN A 294 6.05 -31.05 11.97
N SER A 295 6.97 -30.09 11.94
CA SER A 295 6.66 -28.65 11.93
C SER A 295 5.69 -28.28 10.81
N MET A 296 5.90 -28.83 9.60
CA MET A 296 5.02 -28.60 8.45
C MET A 296 3.60 -29.15 8.63
N ASN A 297 3.42 -30.26 9.34
CA ASN A 297 2.10 -30.82 9.61
C ASN A 297 1.36 -30.05 10.72
N ILE A 298 2.11 -29.52 11.71
CA ILE A 298 1.55 -28.60 12.71
C ILE A 298 1.04 -27.34 12.02
N PHE A 299 1.82 -26.79 11.08
CA PHE A 299 1.41 -25.65 10.26
C PHE A 299 0.14 -25.96 9.46
N LEU A 300 0.11 -27.07 8.71
CA LEU A 300 -1.07 -27.50 7.95
C LEU A 300 -2.33 -27.57 8.82
N ARG A 301 -2.23 -28.14 10.03
CA ARG A 301 -3.35 -28.21 10.97
C ARG A 301 -3.93 -26.82 11.27
N GLN A 302 -3.08 -25.85 11.59
CA GLN A 302 -3.50 -24.48 11.92
C GLN A 302 -4.18 -23.80 10.72
N GLU A 303 -3.67 -24.04 9.52
CA GLU A 303 -4.26 -23.51 8.28
C GLU A 303 -5.63 -24.14 7.99
N ILE A 304 -5.79 -25.46 8.17
CA ILE A 304 -7.08 -26.16 8.05
C ILE A 304 -8.10 -25.63 9.07
N ASP A 305 -7.68 -25.47 10.33
CA ASP A 305 -8.55 -24.92 11.39
C ASP A 305 -9.04 -23.50 11.03
N ARG A 306 -8.19 -22.69 10.39
CA ARG A 306 -8.57 -21.36 9.91
C ARG A 306 -9.45 -21.41 8.68
N MET A 307 -9.16 -22.27 7.72
CA MET A 307 -9.99 -22.50 6.53
C MET A 307 -11.40 -22.94 6.93
N GLN A 308 -11.52 -23.86 7.90
CA GLN A 308 -12.80 -24.33 8.41
C GLN A 308 -13.65 -23.19 8.98
N LYS A 309 -13.04 -22.26 9.73
CA LYS A 309 -13.76 -21.07 10.24
C LYS A 309 -14.34 -20.23 9.11
N VAL A 310 -13.59 -20.03 8.02
CA VAL A 310 -14.08 -19.30 6.85
C VAL A 310 -15.25 -20.04 6.20
N ILE A 311 -15.11 -21.34 5.95
CA ILE A 311 -16.18 -22.17 5.34
C ILE A 311 -17.45 -22.10 6.19
N THR A 312 -17.36 -22.29 7.51
CA THR A 312 -18.52 -22.24 8.41
C THR A 312 -19.20 -20.87 8.39
N VAL A 313 -18.45 -19.78 8.47
CA VAL A 313 -19.03 -18.43 8.47
C VAL A 313 -19.73 -18.12 7.14
N VAL A 314 -19.12 -18.50 6.01
CA VAL A 314 -19.73 -18.33 4.69
C VAL A 314 -21.00 -19.16 4.57
N ARG A 315 -20.95 -20.44 4.94
CA ARG A 315 -22.10 -21.37 4.89
C ARG A 315 -23.28 -20.83 5.70
N ASN A 316 -23.04 -20.43 6.94
CA ASN A 316 -24.08 -19.88 7.81
C ASN A 316 -24.63 -18.56 7.26
N SER A 317 -23.74 -17.64 6.86
CA SER A 317 -24.13 -16.35 6.30
C SER A 317 -24.97 -16.48 5.03
N LEU A 318 -24.66 -17.44 4.15
CA LEU A 318 -25.42 -17.68 2.93
C LEU A 318 -26.79 -18.34 3.22
N ASN A 319 -26.85 -19.30 4.13
CA ASN A 319 -28.11 -19.93 4.54
C ASN A 319 -29.05 -18.92 5.22
N ASP A 320 -28.54 -18.13 6.16
CA ASP A 320 -29.30 -17.09 6.84
C ASP A 320 -29.79 -16.03 5.84
N LEU A 321 -28.95 -15.65 4.88
CA LEU A 321 -29.34 -14.71 3.82
C LEU A 321 -30.48 -15.25 2.95
N LYS A 322 -30.43 -16.54 2.55
CA LYS A 322 -31.52 -17.17 1.79
C LYS A 322 -32.83 -17.15 2.59
N LEU A 323 -32.80 -17.57 3.85
CA LEU A 323 -33.97 -17.57 4.73
C LEU A 323 -34.51 -16.16 4.98
N ALA A 324 -33.64 -15.14 5.04
CA ALA A 324 -34.04 -13.75 5.22
C ALA A 324 -34.71 -13.18 3.97
N ILE A 325 -34.22 -13.54 2.78
CA ILE A 325 -34.82 -13.16 1.49
C ILE A 325 -36.20 -13.80 1.33
N GLU A 326 -36.37 -15.06 1.75
CA GLU A 326 -37.66 -15.76 1.74
C GLU A 326 -38.65 -15.24 2.80
N GLY A 327 -38.19 -14.41 3.74
CA GLY A 327 -39.01 -13.90 4.85
C GLY A 327 -39.20 -14.88 6.01
N THR A 328 -38.46 -15.99 6.03
CA THR A 328 -38.50 -16.99 7.10
C THR A 328 -37.80 -16.48 8.37
N ILE A 329 -36.72 -15.71 8.21
CA ILE A 329 -36.04 -15.02 9.32
C ILE A 329 -36.01 -13.51 9.08
N VAL A 330 -35.83 -12.73 10.15
CA VAL A 330 -35.76 -11.28 10.06
C VAL A 330 -34.45 -10.85 9.37
N MET A 331 -34.55 -9.91 8.43
CA MET A 331 -33.39 -9.31 7.77
C MET A 331 -32.52 -8.55 8.78
N SER A 332 -31.41 -9.17 9.19
CA SER A 332 -30.43 -8.55 10.08
C SER A 332 -29.56 -7.53 9.34
N GLU A 333 -28.85 -6.67 10.09
CA GLU A 333 -27.87 -5.75 9.50
C GLU A 333 -26.76 -6.51 8.75
N ALA A 334 -26.32 -7.66 9.28
CA ALA A 334 -25.32 -8.51 8.64
C ALA A 334 -25.85 -9.11 7.33
N SER A 335 -27.09 -9.60 7.31
CA SER A 335 -27.74 -10.14 6.11
C SER A 335 -27.94 -9.06 5.05
N LYS A 336 -28.36 -7.85 5.46
CA LYS A 336 -28.49 -6.70 4.55
C LYS A 336 -27.14 -6.27 3.98
N ASN A 337 -26.10 -6.26 4.80
CA ASN A 337 -24.73 -5.98 4.35
C ASN A 337 -24.23 -7.04 3.36
N ALA A 338 -24.50 -8.33 3.62
CA ALA A 338 -24.15 -9.40 2.71
C ALA A 338 -24.89 -9.26 1.37
N LEU A 339 -26.21 -8.98 1.40
CA LEU A 339 -27.02 -8.75 0.22
C LEU A 339 -26.48 -7.61 -0.65
N ASP A 340 -26.24 -6.44 -0.04
CA ASP A 340 -25.72 -5.27 -0.73
C ASP A 340 -24.34 -5.52 -1.34
N ASN A 341 -23.43 -6.18 -0.62
CA ASN A 341 -22.09 -6.47 -1.14
C ASN A 341 -22.14 -7.52 -2.25
N MET A 342 -22.88 -8.62 -2.06
CA MET A 342 -23.00 -9.68 -3.06
C MET A 342 -23.62 -9.17 -4.36
N TYR A 343 -24.67 -8.34 -4.28
CA TYR A 343 -25.28 -7.72 -5.44
C TYR A 343 -24.29 -6.84 -6.23
N ASN A 344 -23.44 -6.10 -5.52
CA ASN A 344 -22.41 -5.24 -6.12
C ASN A 344 -21.09 -5.99 -6.42
N ALA A 345 -21.10 -7.33 -6.42
CA ALA A 345 -19.92 -8.18 -6.62
C ALA A 345 -18.75 -7.89 -5.65
N ARG A 346 -19.05 -7.37 -4.45
CA ARG A 346 -18.10 -7.10 -3.36
C ARG A 346 -18.17 -8.18 -2.29
N ILE A 347 -17.10 -8.29 -1.51
CA ILE A 347 -16.98 -9.29 -0.44
C ILE A 347 -17.66 -8.74 0.83
N PRO A 348 -18.62 -9.46 1.43
CA PRO A 348 -19.20 -9.09 2.71
C PRO A 348 -18.13 -8.88 3.80
N GLN A 349 -18.29 -7.84 4.63
CA GLN A 349 -17.27 -7.43 5.60
C GLN A 349 -16.96 -8.50 6.64
N VAL A 350 -17.96 -9.28 7.04
CA VAL A 350 -17.80 -10.39 7.99
C VAL A 350 -16.84 -11.46 7.43
N TRP A 351 -16.90 -11.73 6.13
CA TRP A 351 -16.02 -12.71 5.48
C TRP A 351 -14.61 -12.13 5.32
N LYS A 352 -14.52 -10.86 4.89
CA LYS A 352 -13.25 -10.16 4.70
C LYS A 352 -12.40 -10.12 5.97
N ARG A 353 -13.01 -9.89 7.14
CA ARG A 353 -12.32 -9.83 8.45
C ARG A 353 -11.60 -11.12 8.85
N ILE A 354 -12.06 -12.27 8.39
CA ILE A 354 -11.51 -13.58 8.78
C ILE A 354 -10.69 -14.25 7.68
N SER A 355 -10.72 -13.70 6.46
CA SER A 355 -10.14 -14.31 5.26
C SER A 355 -8.97 -13.48 4.70
N TRP A 356 -9.05 -13.08 3.43
CA TRP A 356 -8.03 -12.35 2.66
C TRP A 356 -8.69 -11.25 1.82
N ASP A 357 -7.87 -10.31 1.35
CA ASP A 357 -8.27 -9.31 0.37
C ASP A 357 -8.35 -9.91 -1.04
N SER A 358 -9.38 -9.52 -1.79
CA SER A 358 -9.56 -9.90 -3.20
C SER A 358 -10.35 -8.81 -3.91
N SER A 359 -10.26 -8.77 -5.24
CA SER A 359 -10.82 -7.68 -6.05
C SER A 359 -12.35 -7.72 -6.18
N THR A 360 -12.91 -8.92 -6.32
CA THR A 360 -14.35 -9.13 -6.42
C THR A 360 -14.77 -10.37 -5.66
N LEU A 361 -16.07 -10.50 -5.39
CA LEU A 361 -16.65 -11.70 -4.80
C LEU A 361 -16.34 -12.97 -5.62
N GLY A 362 -16.36 -12.89 -6.95
CA GLY A 362 -16.08 -14.02 -7.82
C GLY A 362 -14.63 -14.51 -7.73
N PHE A 363 -13.67 -13.58 -7.75
CA PHE A 363 -12.26 -13.92 -7.53
C PHE A 363 -12.04 -14.47 -6.13
N TRP A 364 -12.59 -13.81 -5.11
CA TRP A 364 -12.50 -14.26 -3.73
C TRP A 364 -13.01 -15.70 -3.53
N PHE A 365 -14.15 -16.03 -4.14
CA PHE A 365 -14.72 -17.37 -4.03
C PHE A 365 -13.88 -18.40 -4.80
N THR A 366 -13.32 -18.04 -5.95
CA THR A 366 -12.38 -18.91 -6.68
C THR A 366 -11.13 -19.19 -5.83
N GLU A 367 -10.54 -18.16 -5.22
CA GLU A 367 -9.41 -18.31 -4.30
C GLU A 367 -9.78 -19.17 -3.09
N LEU A 368 -11.02 -19.08 -2.57
CA LEU A 368 -11.48 -19.93 -1.47
C LEU A 368 -11.42 -21.40 -1.86
N LEU A 369 -11.89 -21.74 -3.07
CA LEU A 369 -11.85 -23.10 -3.58
C LEU A 369 -10.41 -23.58 -3.80
N GLU A 370 -9.55 -22.76 -4.39
CA GLU A 370 -8.15 -23.10 -4.64
C GLU A 370 -7.33 -23.27 -3.35
N ARG A 371 -7.53 -22.39 -2.36
CA ARG A 371 -6.91 -22.51 -1.03
C ARG A 371 -7.36 -23.79 -0.35
N ASN A 372 -8.66 -24.07 -0.36
CA ASN A 372 -9.19 -25.30 0.20
C ASN A 372 -8.60 -26.52 -0.52
N SER A 373 -8.51 -26.50 -1.85
CA SER A 373 -7.92 -27.59 -2.63
C SER A 373 -6.48 -27.84 -2.25
N GLN A 374 -5.67 -26.80 -2.01
CA GLN A 374 -4.29 -26.98 -1.55
C GLN A 374 -4.24 -27.72 -0.21
N PHE A 375 -5.08 -27.33 0.76
CA PHE A 375 -5.09 -27.96 2.09
C PHE A 375 -5.67 -29.37 2.06
N SER A 376 -6.76 -29.58 1.34
CA SER A 376 -7.42 -30.87 1.22
C SER A 376 -6.51 -31.87 0.50
N THR A 377 -5.93 -31.52 -0.64
CA THR A 377 -4.95 -32.39 -1.32
C THR A 377 -3.76 -32.69 -0.40
N TRP A 378 -3.25 -31.70 0.34
CA TRP A 378 -2.13 -31.94 1.26
C TRP A 378 -2.48 -32.96 2.36
N ILE A 379 -3.63 -32.83 3.03
CA ILE A 379 -4.00 -33.75 4.12
C ILE A 379 -4.46 -35.13 3.62
N TYR A 380 -5.06 -35.23 2.43
CA TYR A 380 -5.64 -36.48 1.92
C TYR A 380 -4.69 -37.26 1.00
N GLU A 381 -3.91 -36.59 0.16
CA GLU A 381 -3.02 -37.19 -0.83
C GLU A 381 -1.53 -37.11 -0.43
N GLY A 382 -1.17 -36.18 0.45
CA GLY A 382 0.17 -36.01 0.98
C GLY A 382 0.85 -34.70 0.58
N ARG A 383 2.08 -34.50 1.04
CA ARG A 383 2.81 -33.23 0.88
C ARG A 383 3.01 -32.86 -0.60
N PRO A 384 2.54 -31.66 -1.04
CA PRO A 384 2.81 -31.16 -2.39
C PRO A 384 4.30 -30.97 -2.65
N ASN A 385 4.72 -31.15 -3.91
CA ASN A 385 6.08 -30.84 -4.36
C ASN A 385 6.35 -29.32 -4.38
N VAL A 386 5.30 -28.53 -4.62
CA VAL A 386 5.36 -27.07 -4.78
C VAL A 386 4.12 -26.45 -4.11
N PHE A 387 4.34 -25.40 -3.32
CA PHE A 387 3.30 -24.77 -2.50
C PHE A 387 2.88 -23.42 -3.08
N TRP A 388 1.58 -23.15 -3.10
CA TRP A 388 1.06 -21.83 -3.40
C TRP A 388 1.20 -20.94 -2.17
N MET A 389 2.25 -20.09 -2.15
CA MET A 389 2.59 -19.34 -0.94
C MET A 389 1.54 -18.30 -0.57
N THR A 390 0.97 -17.62 -1.56
CA THR A 390 -0.11 -16.63 -1.33
C THR A 390 -1.44 -17.29 -0.98
N GLY A 391 -1.54 -18.61 -1.14
CA GLY A 391 -2.68 -19.43 -0.73
C GLY A 391 -2.74 -19.70 0.79
N PHE A 392 -1.66 -19.45 1.52
CA PHE A 392 -1.66 -19.58 2.98
C PHE A 392 -2.28 -18.37 3.68
N PHE A 393 -2.92 -18.60 4.82
CA PHE A 393 -3.33 -17.57 5.76
C PHE A 393 -2.14 -17.02 6.56
N ASN A 394 -1.11 -17.85 6.82
CA ASN A 394 0.11 -17.45 7.50
C ASN A 394 1.39 -17.87 6.76
N PRO A 395 1.80 -17.16 5.69
CA PRO A 395 3.04 -17.46 4.96
C PRO A 395 4.31 -17.41 5.83
N GLN A 396 4.36 -16.57 6.87
CA GLN A 396 5.49 -16.51 7.80
C GLN A 396 5.59 -17.79 8.66
N GLY A 397 4.44 -18.31 9.10
CA GLY A 397 4.34 -19.60 9.80
C GLY A 397 4.86 -20.76 8.93
N PHE A 398 4.52 -20.77 7.64
CA PHE A 398 5.03 -21.74 6.68
C PHE A 398 6.57 -21.70 6.57
N LEU A 399 7.15 -20.51 6.41
CA LEU A 399 8.60 -20.33 6.35
C LEU A 399 9.30 -20.73 7.66
N THR A 400 8.66 -20.47 8.80
CA THR A 400 9.16 -20.89 10.12
C THR A 400 9.13 -22.41 10.25
N ALA A 401 8.05 -23.06 9.80
CA ALA A 401 7.93 -24.51 9.81
C ALA A 401 9.00 -25.18 8.92
N MET A 402 9.28 -24.60 7.76
CA MET A 402 10.37 -25.03 6.87
C MET A 402 11.74 -24.89 7.55
N ARG A 403 12.03 -23.74 8.20
CA ARG A 403 13.28 -23.55 8.96
C ARG A 403 13.44 -24.60 10.06
N GLN A 404 12.38 -24.86 10.84
CA GLN A 404 12.40 -25.88 11.89
C GLN A 404 12.67 -27.29 11.33
N GLU A 405 12.11 -27.60 10.15
CA GLU A 405 12.36 -28.87 9.48
C GLU A 405 13.84 -28.99 9.07
N ALA A 406 14.41 -27.95 8.46
CA ALA A 406 15.82 -27.89 8.07
C ALA A 406 16.76 -27.99 9.28
N THR A 407 16.47 -27.28 10.37
CA THR A 407 17.24 -27.35 11.62
C THR A 407 17.20 -28.77 12.22
N ARG A 408 16.06 -29.46 12.18
CA ARG A 408 15.95 -30.84 12.70
C ARG A 408 16.66 -31.87 11.81
N ALA A 409 16.75 -31.62 10.51
CA ALA A 409 17.46 -32.49 9.57
C ALA A 409 18.99 -32.40 9.75
N HIS A 410 19.50 -31.26 10.20
CA HIS A 410 20.94 -31.01 10.34
C HIS A 410 21.42 -31.06 11.79
N LYS A 411 22.25 -32.05 12.10
CA LYS A 411 22.84 -32.19 13.43
C LYS A 411 23.74 -30.98 13.75
N GLY A 412 23.43 -30.30 14.86
CA GLY A 412 24.21 -29.15 15.35
C GLY A 412 23.72 -27.78 14.89
N TRP A 413 22.69 -27.71 14.04
CA TRP A 413 22.07 -26.42 13.70
C TRP A 413 21.16 -25.96 14.85
N ALA A 414 21.21 -24.67 15.16
CA ALA A 414 20.26 -24.01 16.05
C ALA A 414 19.29 -23.17 15.22
N LEU A 415 18.02 -23.05 15.64
CA LEU A 415 17.03 -22.30 14.88
C LEU A 415 17.45 -20.83 14.69
N ASP A 416 18.11 -20.25 15.71
CA ASP A 416 18.57 -18.86 15.72
C ASP A 416 19.75 -18.61 14.77
N SER A 417 20.54 -19.64 14.45
CA SER A 417 21.66 -19.55 13.50
C SER A 417 21.25 -19.87 12.06
N VAL A 418 19.98 -20.21 11.81
CA VAL A 418 19.49 -20.57 10.48
C VAL A 418 18.77 -19.39 9.85
N THR A 419 19.25 -18.97 8.68
CA THR A 419 18.63 -17.92 7.86
C THR A 419 18.00 -18.49 6.60
N ILE A 420 16.97 -17.82 6.09
CA ILE A 420 16.28 -18.23 4.86
C ILE A 420 17.01 -17.64 3.67
N HIS A 421 17.29 -18.49 2.70
CA HIS A 421 17.79 -18.12 1.38
C HIS A 421 16.78 -18.55 0.32
N ASN A 422 16.85 -17.88 -0.83
CA ASN A 422 15.97 -18.16 -1.94
C ASN A 422 16.70 -18.11 -3.29
N GLU A 423 16.27 -18.96 -4.21
CA GLU A 423 16.69 -18.95 -5.61
C GLU A 423 15.46 -18.99 -6.52
N VAL A 424 15.41 -18.13 -7.52
CA VAL A 424 14.34 -18.16 -8.53
C VAL A 424 14.72 -19.18 -9.60
N LEU A 425 13.93 -20.25 -9.70
CA LEU A 425 14.16 -21.30 -10.68
C LEU A 425 13.75 -20.86 -12.08
N LYS A 426 14.25 -21.58 -13.09
CA LYS A 426 13.76 -21.44 -14.46
C LYS A 426 12.53 -22.28 -14.72
N GLN A 427 12.06 -23.07 -13.77
CA GLN A 427 10.95 -24.01 -13.98
C GLN A 427 9.61 -23.40 -13.58
N ASN A 428 8.57 -23.80 -14.31
CA ASN A 428 7.18 -23.53 -13.92
C ASN A 428 6.66 -24.63 -12.99
N LYS A 429 5.53 -24.38 -12.33
CA LYS A 429 4.89 -25.30 -11.37
C LYS A 429 4.70 -26.70 -11.97
N GLU A 430 4.23 -26.78 -13.21
CA GLU A 430 3.87 -28.04 -13.89
C GLU A 430 5.10 -28.90 -14.22
N GLU A 431 6.27 -28.27 -14.33
CA GLU A 431 7.55 -28.91 -14.65
C GLU A 431 8.20 -29.54 -13.40
N ILE A 432 7.77 -29.16 -12.19
CA ILE A 432 8.29 -29.70 -10.93
C ILE A 432 7.61 -31.05 -10.62
N LYS A 433 8.36 -32.15 -10.76
CA LYS A 433 7.87 -33.53 -10.52
C LYS A 433 8.35 -34.14 -9.20
N ALA A 434 9.32 -33.52 -8.53
CA ALA A 434 9.89 -33.99 -7.28
C ALA A 434 10.07 -32.82 -6.29
N PRO A 435 10.02 -33.06 -4.98
CA PRO A 435 10.34 -32.06 -3.97
C PRO A 435 11.85 -31.72 -3.99
N PRO A 436 12.28 -30.58 -3.42
CA PRO A 436 13.70 -30.29 -3.26
C PRO A 436 14.33 -31.22 -2.23
N SER A 437 15.66 -31.39 -2.30
CA SER A 437 16.42 -32.11 -1.28
C SER A 437 16.37 -31.43 0.09
N GLU A 438 16.30 -30.10 0.11
CA GLU A 438 16.19 -29.28 1.30
C GLU A 438 15.24 -28.10 1.03
N GLY A 439 14.45 -27.72 2.03
CA GLY A 439 13.55 -26.58 1.92
C GLY A 439 12.27 -26.91 1.16
N VAL A 440 11.76 -25.93 0.42
CA VAL A 440 10.46 -26.01 -0.27
C VAL A 440 10.47 -25.24 -1.59
N TYR A 441 9.71 -25.73 -2.57
CA TYR A 441 9.38 -24.94 -3.76
C TYR A 441 8.08 -24.18 -3.54
N ILE A 442 8.06 -22.91 -3.93
CA ILE A 442 6.88 -22.05 -3.83
C ILE A 442 6.54 -21.41 -5.18
N TYR A 443 5.26 -21.10 -5.38
CA TYR A 443 4.77 -20.34 -6.52
C TYR A 443 3.67 -19.36 -6.11
N GLY A 444 3.25 -18.51 -7.05
CA GLY A 444 2.16 -17.54 -6.88
C GLY A 444 2.62 -16.16 -6.44
N LEU A 445 3.91 -15.85 -6.56
CA LEU A 445 4.46 -14.52 -6.34
C LEU A 445 4.43 -13.72 -7.63
N TYR A 446 4.23 -12.41 -7.53
CA TYR A 446 4.21 -11.48 -8.64
C TYR A 446 5.21 -10.35 -8.38
N LEU A 447 5.84 -9.86 -9.44
CA LEU A 447 6.59 -8.61 -9.44
C LEU A 447 5.71 -7.50 -9.97
N GLU A 448 5.68 -6.38 -9.26
CA GLU A 448 5.11 -5.12 -9.72
C GLU A 448 6.26 -4.11 -9.89
N GLY A 449 6.22 -3.28 -10.93
CA GLY A 449 7.26 -2.28 -11.19
C GLY A 449 8.58 -2.83 -11.77
N ALA A 450 8.73 -4.14 -11.88
CA ALA A 450 9.87 -4.81 -12.53
C ALA A 450 9.41 -5.99 -13.40
N GLY A 451 10.27 -6.42 -14.30
CA GLY A 451 10.13 -7.67 -15.04
C GLY A 451 11.15 -8.72 -14.58
N TRP A 452 10.97 -9.95 -15.05
CA TRP A 452 11.91 -11.05 -14.81
C TRP A 452 12.38 -11.67 -16.12
N ASP A 453 13.69 -11.64 -16.37
CA ASP A 453 14.31 -12.34 -17.48
C ASP A 453 14.61 -13.79 -17.07
N ARG A 454 13.69 -14.71 -17.44
CA ARG A 454 13.79 -16.16 -17.14
C ARG A 454 15.04 -16.81 -17.73
N ARG A 455 15.59 -16.30 -18.86
CA ARG A 455 16.76 -16.91 -19.50
C ARG A 455 18.03 -16.64 -18.69
N ASN A 456 18.18 -15.40 -18.24
CA ASN A 456 19.35 -14.93 -17.52
C ASN A 456 19.18 -14.90 -15.99
N SER A 457 18.00 -15.28 -15.48
CA SER A 457 17.64 -15.27 -14.05
C SER A 457 17.93 -13.93 -13.36
N LYS A 458 17.45 -12.83 -13.96
CA LYS A 458 17.69 -11.48 -13.45
C LYS A 458 16.46 -10.58 -13.51
N LEU A 459 16.39 -9.64 -12.59
CA LEU A 459 15.43 -8.54 -12.66
C LEU A 459 15.76 -7.64 -13.86
N ILE A 460 14.71 -7.19 -14.54
CA ILE A 460 14.77 -6.24 -15.65
C ILE A 460 13.73 -5.15 -15.44
N GLU A 461 13.83 -4.07 -16.20
CA GLU A 461 12.79 -3.05 -16.26
C GLU A 461 11.45 -3.68 -16.68
N SER A 462 10.36 -3.16 -16.12
CA SER A 462 9.01 -3.63 -16.45
C SER A 462 8.69 -3.38 -17.92
N THR A 463 8.00 -4.33 -18.56
CA THR A 463 7.52 -4.11 -19.92
C THR A 463 6.37 -3.10 -19.90
N PRO A 464 6.35 -2.09 -20.79
CA PRO A 464 5.26 -1.12 -20.86
C PRO A 464 3.89 -1.80 -20.93
N LYS A 465 2.94 -1.31 -20.13
CA LYS A 465 1.55 -1.81 -20.01
C LYS A 465 1.40 -3.21 -19.38
N ILE A 466 2.47 -3.82 -18.92
CA ILE A 466 2.43 -5.06 -18.11
C ILE A 466 2.69 -4.67 -16.66
N LEU A 467 1.62 -4.60 -15.85
CA LEU A 467 1.72 -4.12 -14.46
C LEU A 467 2.31 -5.18 -13.53
N PHE A 468 1.88 -6.43 -13.69
CA PHE A 468 2.29 -7.56 -12.87
C PHE A 468 2.94 -8.63 -13.72
N VAL A 469 4.07 -9.17 -13.25
CA VAL A 469 4.77 -10.29 -13.87
C VAL A 469 4.83 -11.43 -12.87
N GLN A 470 4.25 -12.58 -13.22
CA GLN A 470 4.33 -13.77 -12.38
C GLN A 470 5.78 -14.25 -12.29
N LEU A 471 6.28 -14.45 -11.06
CA LEU A 471 7.57 -15.07 -10.84
C LEU A 471 7.50 -16.57 -11.15
N PRO A 472 8.57 -17.15 -11.72
CA PRO A 472 8.75 -18.60 -11.76
C PRO A 472 8.70 -19.23 -10.36
N VAL A 473 8.83 -20.55 -10.29
CA VAL A 473 8.96 -21.24 -9.00
C VAL A 473 10.19 -20.73 -8.25
N LEU A 474 10.05 -20.41 -6.96
CA LEU A 474 11.18 -20.11 -6.08
C LEU A 474 11.51 -21.34 -5.25
N HIS A 475 12.80 -21.63 -5.12
CA HIS A 475 13.33 -22.54 -4.11
C HIS A 475 13.68 -21.75 -2.87
N MET A 476 13.00 -22.05 -1.76
CA MET A 476 13.26 -21.48 -0.44
C MET A 476 13.97 -22.55 0.40
N PHE A 477 15.15 -22.24 0.92
CA PHE A 477 15.92 -23.16 1.76
C PHE A 477 16.57 -22.43 2.92
N ALA A 478 17.15 -23.20 3.84
CA ALA A 478 17.77 -22.69 5.05
C ALA A 478 19.30 -22.86 4.96
N VAL A 479 20.04 -21.88 5.46
CA VAL A 479 21.50 -21.95 5.56
C VAL A 479 21.91 -21.56 6.97
N ASN A 480 22.84 -22.32 7.54
CA ASN A 480 23.43 -22.00 8.83
C ASN A 480 24.48 -20.89 8.68
N THR A 481 24.37 -19.81 9.45
CA THR A 481 25.23 -18.62 9.37
C THR A 481 26.45 -18.64 10.30
N THR A 482 26.67 -19.73 11.03
CA THR A 482 27.89 -19.95 11.86
C THR A 482 29.07 -20.49 11.08
#